data_AF-A0A1E3W2E6-F1
#
_entry.id   AF-A0A1E3W2E6-F1
#
_cell.length_a   1.000
_cell.length_b   1.000
_cell.length_c   1.000
_cell.angle_alpha   90.00
_cell.angle_beta   90.00
_cell.angle_gamma   90.00
#
_symmetry.space_group_name_H-M   'P 1'
#
loop_
_entity.id
_entity.type
_entity.pdbx_description
1 polymer ?
#
loop_
_entity_poly.entity_id
_entity_poly.type
_entity_poly.pdbx_seq_one_letter_code
_entity_poly.pdbx_strand_id
1 'polypeptide(L)'
;MQAVTSTSELPAEGLDALGACPVCGSSDRTLLYDNLKDIVFGCAPGLWTMWRCQSCASGYLDPRPSSAAIPLIYQRYYTHEAPKDSHRNDTAFSLRRLRHLLANGYRNRRYGTRYEHNLAAGYWLALLYPRVREILDVEFRHLRRLKPGERARLLDVGCGNGSFMAKARDAGWDVFGCDPDTSALELARARALRSGKATHRLGKT
;
A
#
# COMPACT_ATOMS: atom_id res chain seq x y z
N MET A 1 -33.98 5.19 1.96
CA MET A 1 -33.86 3.80 1.49
C MET A 1 -34.12 3.78 0.00
N GLN A 2 -33.06 3.75 -0.81
CA GLN A 2 -33.15 3.37 -2.21
C GLN A 2 -32.28 2.13 -2.38
N ALA A 3 -32.92 1.03 -2.74
CA ALA A 3 -32.29 -0.22 -3.07
C ALA A 3 -31.53 -0.03 -4.39
N VAL A 4 -30.21 -0.19 -4.36
CA VAL A 4 -29.41 -0.38 -5.56
C VAL A 4 -29.30 -1.88 -5.78
N THR A 5 -30.30 -2.44 -6.45
CA THR A 5 -30.19 -3.69 -7.18
C THR A 5 -29.25 -3.44 -8.37
N SER A 6 -27.99 -3.84 -8.25
CA SER A 6 -27.16 -4.12 -9.43
C SER A 6 -26.21 -5.27 -9.14
N THR A 7 -26.64 -6.48 -9.50
CA THR A 7 -25.75 -7.55 -9.94
C THR A 7 -25.08 -7.10 -11.24
N SER A 8 -24.14 -6.15 -11.17
CA SER A 8 -23.39 -5.72 -12.33
C SER A 8 -22.19 -6.63 -12.49
N GLU A 9 -22.37 -7.77 -13.16
CA GLU A 9 -21.25 -8.51 -13.73
C GLU A 9 -20.35 -7.54 -14.50
N LEU A 10 -19.03 -7.68 -14.36
CA LEU A 10 -18.11 -6.91 -15.21
C LEU A 10 -18.45 -7.22 -16.67
N PRO A 11 -18.66 -6.20 -17.53
CA PRO A 11 -18.95 -6.43 -18.95
C PRO A 11 -17.90 -7.36 -19.54
N ALA A 12 -18.31 -8.31 -20.38
CA ALA A 12 -17.40 -9.26 -21.04
C ALA A 12 -16.27 -8.56 -21.83
N GLU A 13 -16.53 -7.34 -22.29
CA GLU A 13 -15.57 -6.44 -22.97
C GLU A 13 -14.42 -5.96 -22.06
N GLY A 14 -14.53 -6.20 -20.75
CA GLY A 14 -13.55 -5.85 -19.72
C GLY A 14 -12.68 -7.01 -19.26
N LEU A 15 -12.64 -8.14 -19.98
CA LEU A 15 -11.93 -9.35 -19.58
C LEU A 15 -10.95 -9.83 -20.66
N ASP A 16 -9.73 -10.15 -20.26
CA ASP A 16 -8.69 -10.75 -21.12
C ASP A 16 -8.54 -12.24 -20.77
N ALA A 17 -8.77 -13.12 -21.75
CA ALA A 17 -8.39 -14.51 -21.65
C ALA A 17 -6.88 -14.68 -21.91
N LEU A 18 -6.17 -15.37 -21.02
CA LEU A 18 -4.73 -15.52 -21.11
C LEU A 18 -4.30 -16.78 -21.88
N GLY A 19 -4.97 -17.91 -21.64
CA GLY A 19 -4.65 -19.20 -22.27
C GLY A 19 -3.30 -19.83 -21.86
N ALA A 20 -2.40 -19.05 -21.26
CA ALA A 20 -1.11 -19.49 -20.74
C ALA A 20 -0.74 -18.72 -19.46
N CYS A 21 0.22 -19.27 -18.71
CA CYS A 21 0.69 -18.65 -17.48
C CYS A 21 1.39 -17.30 -17.77
N PRO A 22 0.98 -16.18 -17.14
CA PRO A 22 1.60 -14.88 -17.37
C PRO A 22 3.01 -14.76 -16.77
N VAL A 23 3.44 -15.74 -15.97
CA VAL A 23 4.76 -15.73 -15.31
C VAL A 23 5.79 -16.50 -16.14
N CYS A 24 5.46 -17.70 -16.62
CA CYS A 24 6.41 -18.60 -17.30
C CYS A 24 6.02 -18.97 -18.74
N GLY A 25 4.83 -18.60 -19.21
CA GLY A 25 4.34 -18.90 -20.56
C GLY A 25 3.80 -20.31 -20.78
N SER A 26 3.86 -21.21 -19.78
CA SER A 26 3.32 -22.57 -19.90
C SER A 26 1.79 -22.55 -20.00
N SER A 27 1.22 -23.35 -20.91
CA SER A 27 -0.22 -23.61 -21.00
C SER A 27 -0.68 -24.74 -20.06
N ASP A 28 0.25 -25.48 -19.45
CA ASP A 28 -0.08 -26.55 -18.51
C ASP A 28 -0.52 -25.98 -17.16
N ARG A 29 -1.77 -26.28 -16.80
CA ARG A 29 -2.47 -25.70 -15.67
C ARG A 29 -3.58 -26.60 -15.16
N THR A 30 -3.87 -26.46 -13.88
CA THR A 30 -5.03 -27.10 -13.23
C THR A 30 -5.89 -26.04 -12.57
N LEU A 31 -7.19 -26.31 -12.49
CA LEU A 31 -8.11 -25.49 -11.72
C LEU A 31 -7.65 -25.46 -10.25
N LEU A 32 -7.47 -24.26 -9.68
CA LEU A 32 -7.10 -24.09 -8.28
C LEU A 32 -8.33 -23.77 -7.44
N TYR A 33 -9.07 -22.74 -7.85
CA TYR A 33 -10.34 -22.34 -7.25
C TYR A 33 -11.30 -21.89 -8.32
N ASP A 34 -12.57 -22.16 -8.11
CA ASP A 34 -13.65 -21.69 -8.96
C ASP A 34 -14.67 -20.86 -8.17
N ASN A 35 -15.46 -20.07 -8.86
CA ASN A 35 -16.53 -19.24 -8.28
C ASN A 35 -16.05 -18.29 -7.17
N LEU A 36 -14.82 -17.78 -7.29
CA LEU A 36 -14.28 -16.80 -6.34
C LEU A 36 -15.03 -15.47 -6.46
N LYS A 37 -15.15 -14.77 -5.34
CA LYS A 37 -15.75 -13.44 -5.25
C LYS A 37 -14.84 -12.52 -4.44
N ASP A 38 -14.88 -11.22 -4.74
CA ASP A 38 -14.31 -10.23 -3.85
C ASP A 38 -15.18 -10.09 -2.59
N ILE A 39 -14.73 -10.76 -1.53
CA ILE A 39 -15.37 -10.74 -0.21
C ILE A 39 -14.87 -9.61 0.69
N VAL A 40 -13.83 -8.89 0.27
CA VAL A 40 -13.16 -7.89 1.11
C VAL A 40 -13.76 -6.51 0.86
N PHE A 41 -13.84 -6.09 -0.40
CA PHE A 41 -14.33 -4.76 -0.78
C PHE A 41 -15.62 -4.81 -1.59
N GLY A 42 -15.94 -5.96 -2.17
CA GLY A 42 -17.11 -6.12 -3.04
C GLY A 42 -17.09 -5.19 -4.26
N CYS A 43 -15.90 -4.78 -4.71
CA CYS A 43 -15.72 -3.84 -5.82
C CYS A 43 -15.31 -4.52 -7.13
N ALA A 44 -14.88 -5.79 -7.08
CA ALA A 44 -14.68 -6.65 -8.25
C ALA A 44 -15.89 -7.59 -8.43
N PRO A 45 -16.96 -7.16 -9.13
CA PRO A 45 -18.15 -7.97 -9.27
C PRO A 45 -17.92 -9.21 -10.15
N GLY A 46 -18.83 -10.18 -10.07
CA GLY A 46 -18.76 -11.42 -10.83
C GLY A 46 -18.12 -12.58 -10.09
N LEU A 47 -17.95 -13.68 -10.82
CA LEU A 47 -17.32 -14.92 -10.37
C LEU A 47 -15.98 -15.08 -11.08
N TRP A 48 -14.95 -15.43 -10.33
CA TRP A 48 -13.59 -15.50 -10.83
C TRP A 48 -13.05 -16.93 -10.73
N THR A 49 -12.40 -17.38 -11.80
CA THR A 49 -11.72 -18.67 -11.84
C THR A 49 -10.22 -18.45 -11.70
N MET A 50 -9.60 -19.13 -10.74
CA MET A 50 -8.16 -19.11 -10.51
C MET A 50 -7.55 -20.43 -10.93
N TRP A 51 -6.53 -20.35 -11.78
CA TRP A 51 -5.74 -21.47 -12.26
C TRP A 51 -4.39 -21.51 -11.56
N ARG A 52 -3.84 -22.71 -11.36
CA ARG A 52 -2.46 -22.93 -10.94
C ARG A 52 -1.65 -23.49 -12.11
N CYS A 53 -0.56 -22.82 -12.46
CA CYS A 53 0.39 -23.35 -13.45
C CYS A 53 1.11 -24.58 -12.89
N GLN A 54 1.22 -25.65 -13.68
CA GLN A 54 1.93 -26.86 -13.27
C GLN A 54 3.46 -26.74 -13.42
N SER A 55 3.94 -25.82 -14.26
CA SER A 55 5.38 -25.62 -14.46
C SER A 55 6.05 -24.74 -13.40
N CYS A 56 5.43 -23.62 -13.00
CA CYS A 56 6.01 -22.67 -12.03
C CYS A 56 5.20 -22.52 -10.73
N ALA A 57 4.11 -23.28 -10.58
CA ALA A 57 3.21 -23.24 -9.42
C ALA A 57 2.50 -21.89 -9.15
N SER A 58 2.62 -20.88 -10.02
CA SER A 58 1.94 -19.59 -9.86
C SER A 58 0.41 -19.72 -10.01
N GLY A 59 -0.33 -19.05 -9.13
CA GLY A 59 -1.78 -18.86 -9.25
C GLY A 59 -2.11 -17.59 -10.04
N TYR A 60 -3.11 -17.64 -10.92
CA TYR A 60 -3.55 -16.49 -11.71
C TYR A 60 -5.01 -16.61 -12.13
N LEU A 61 -5.67 -15.47 -12.37
CA LEU A 61 -7.03 -15.43 -12.90
C LEU A 61 -7.01 -15.61 -14.42
N ASP A 62 -7.92 -16.44 -14.93
CA ASP A 62 -8.20 -16.54 -16.37
C ASP A 62 -9.69 -16.89 -16.56
N PRO A 63 -10.51 -15.96 -17.11
CA PRO A 63 -10.11 -14.63 -17.61
C PRO A 63 -9.76 -13.65 -16.47
N ARG A 64 -8.89 -12.68 -16.77
CA ARG A 64 -8.53 -11.58 -15.85
C ARG A 64 -9.19 -10.27 -16.28
N PRO A 65 -9.31 -9.26 -15.40
CA PRO A 65 -9.67 -7.91 -15.83
C PRO A 65 -8.70 -7.39 -16.89
N SER A 66 -9.25 -6.83 -17.96
CA SER A 66 -8.46 -6.15 -18.98
C SER A 66 -7.84 -4.87 -18.42
N SER A 67 -6.77 -4.37 -19.06
CA SER A 67 -6.10 -3.15 -18.61
C SER A 67 -7.05 -1.94 -18.54
N ALA A 68 -8.04 -1.88 -19.42
CA ALA A 68 -9.07 -0.84 -19.42
C ALA A 68 -10.11 -1.01 -18.31
N ALA A 69 -10.36 -2.24 -17.85
CA ALA A 69 -11.31 -2.54 -16.77
C ALA A 69 -10.70 -2.40 -15.37
N ILE A 70 -9.38 -2.54 -15.22
CA ILE A 70 -8.68 -2.40 -13.92
C ILE A 70 -9.06 -1.09 -13.19
N PRO A 71 -9.05 0.10 -13.82
CA PRO A 71 -9.43 1.34 -13.14
C PRO A 71 -10.86 1.31 -12.57
N LEU A 72 -11.80 0.63 -13.22
CA LEU A 72 -13.20 0.53 -12.78
C LEU A 72 -13.31 -0.27 -11.47
N ILE A 73 -12.56 -1.35 -11.35
CA ILE A 73 -12.52 -2.20 -10.14
C ILE A 73 -11.90 -1.43 -8.97
N TYR A 74 -10.88 -0.63 -9.25
CA TYR A 74 -10.17 0.15 -8.22
C TYR A 74 -10.97 1.37 -7.72
N GLN A 75 -12.06 1.80 -8.36
CA GLN A 75 -12.82 2.99 -7.97
C GLN A 75 -13.34 2.98 -6.52
N ARG A 76 -13.64 1.80 -5.97
CA ARG A 76 -14.16 1.64 -4.61
C ARG A 76 -13.15 0.99 -3.65
N TYR A 77 -11.94 0.72 -4.14
CA TYR A 77 -10.86 0.12 -3.37
C TYR A 77 -10.20 1.17 -2.47
N TYR A 78 -10.89 1.65 -1.43
CA TYR A 78 -10.33 2.66 -0.53
C TYR A 78 -9.83 2.07 0.78
N THR A 79 -8.50 2.06 0.91
CA THR A 79 -7.80 2.00 2.20
C THR A 79 -7.94 3.36 2.89
N HIS A 80 -9.02 3.47 3.65
CA HIS A 80 -9.44 4.48 4.64
C HIS A 80 -8.82 5.89 4.62
N GLU A 81 -9.76 6.83 4.53
CA GLU A 81 -9.77 8.20 5.06
C GLU A 81 -8.93 8.36 6.35
N ALA A 82 -8.42 9.58 6.56
CA ALA A 82 -7.84 9.97 7.84
C ALA A 82 -8.80 9.63 9.00
N PRO A 83 -8.30 9.08 10.12
CA PRO A 83 -9.17 8.69 11.23
C PRO A 83 -10.03 9.88 11.66
N LYS A 84 -11.35 9.70 11.63
CA LYS A 84 -12.32 10.66 12.18
C LYS A 84 -12.09 10.73 13.68
N ASP A 85 -11.87 11.94 14.19
CA ASP A 85 -11.64 12.18 15.62
C ASP A 85 -12.88 11.74 16.42
N SER A 86 -12.77 10.61 17.12
CA SER A 86 -13.75 10.19 18.13
C SER A 86 -13.26 10.57 19.53
N HIS A 87 -14.21 10.95 20.38
CA HIS A 87 -14.04 11.51 21.72
C HIS A 87 -12.96 10.81 22.57
N ARG A 88 -12.00 11.59 23.09
CA ARG A 88 -10.71 11.16 23.62
C ARG A 88 -10.68 11.11 25.16
N ASN A 89 -10.08 10.06 25.73
CA ASN A 89 -9.71 9.95 27.16
C ASN A 89 -8.24 10.36 27.40
N ASP A 90 -7.97 11.17 28.44
CA ASP A 90 -6.65 11.75 28.74
C ASP A 90 -5.54 10.74 29.10
N THR A 91 -5.86 9.62 29.76
CA THR A 91 -4.86 8.58 30.08
C THR A 91 -4.33 7.89 28.82
N ALA A 92 -5.21 7.66 27.84
CA ALA A 92 -4.84 7.09 26.55
C ALA A 92 -3.95 8.06 25.75
N PHE A 93 -4.13 9.37 25.96
CA PHE A 93 -3.30 10.41 25.36
C PHE A 93 -1.84 10.34 25.84
N SER A 94 -1.60 10.21 27.15
CA SER A 94 -0.25 10.10 27.73
C SER A 94 0.50 8.83 27.29
N LEU A 95 -0.17 7.68 27.30
CA LEU A 95 0.41 6.41 26.81
C LEU A 95 0.72 6.48 25.30
N ARG A 96 -0.20 7.02 24.50
CA ARG A 96 0.01 7.21 23.06
C ARG A 96 1.18 8.15 22.79
N ARG A 97 1.31 9.22 23.57
CA ARG A 97 2.45 10.14 23.51
C ARG A 97 3.76 9.41 23.80
N LEU A 98 3.86 8.67 24.90
CA LEU A 98 5.06 7.90 25.22
C LEU A 98 5.43 6.89 24.12
N ARG A 99 4.44 6.15 23.62
CA ARG A 99 4.64 5.22 22.49
C ARG A 99 5.18 5.95 21.25
N HIS A 100 4.67 7.15 20.96
CA HIS A 100 5.14 7.97 19.85
C HIS A 100 6.58 8.44 20.05
N LEU A 101 6.95 8.93 21.25
CA LEU A 101 8.33 9.33 21.59
C LEU A 101 9.31 8.17 21.38
N LEU A 102 8.98 6.99 21.90
CA LEU A 102 9.81 5.78 21.77
C LEU A 102 9.93 5.33 20.31
N ALA A 103 8.82 5.27 19.58
CA ALA A 103 8.82 4.90 18.17
C ALA A 103 9.65 5.88 17.33
N ASN A 104 9.58 7.19 17.60
CA ASN A 104 10.41 8.19 16.93
C ASN A 104 11.90 8.01 17.25
N GLY A 105 12.25 7.62 18.49
CA GLY A 105 13.62 7.29 18.86
C GLY A 105 14.18 6.14 18.03
N TYR A 106 13.39 5.08 17.83
CA TYR A 106 13.74 3.97 16.95
C TYR A 106 13.88 4.43 15.50
N ARG A 107 12.88 5.13 14.95
CA ARG A 107 12.86 5.58 13.54
C ARG A 107 14.04 6.50 13.23
N ASN A 108 14.33 7.46 14.09
CA ASN A 108 15.46 8.39 13.91
C ASN A 108 16.80 7.63 13.88
N ARG A 109 16.99 6.66 14.79
CA ARG A 109 18.23 5.86 14.84
C ARG A 109 18.36 4.88 13.67
N ARG A 110 17.29 4.13 13.36
CA ARG A 110 17.28 3.03 12.37
C ARG A 110 17.18 3.52 10.92
N TYR A 111 16.43 4.59 10.67
CA TYR A 111 16.13 5.07 9.31
C TYR A 111 16.74 6.45 9.01
N GLY A 112 17.24 7.17 10.02
CA GLY A 112 17.84 8.49 9.82
C GLY A 112 16.81 9.62 9.69
N THR A 113 15.57 9.37 10.10
CA THR A 113 14.53 10.41 10.18
C THR A 113 14.89 11.49 11.20
N ARG A 114 14.21 12.64 11.12
CA ARG A 114 14.39 13.79 12.03
C ARG A 114 13.10 14.13 12.77
N TYR A 115 12.39 13.13 13.26
CA TYR A 115 11.17 13.38 14.02
C TYR A 115 11.50 14.03 15.37
N GLU A 116 10.85 15.17 15.62
CA GLU A 116 10.87 15.84 16.91
C GLU A 116 10.17 14.99 17.98
N HIS A 117 10.37 15.36 19.24
CA HIS A 117 9.80 14.65 20.38
C HIS A 117 10.08 13.15 20.30
N ASN A 118 11.34 12.78 20.57
CA ASN A 118 11.79 11.39 20.52
C ASN A 118 12.51 11.00 21.83
N LEU A 119 12.54 9.71 22.13
CA LEU A 119 13.29 9.16 23.25
C LEU A 119 14.22 8.06 22.76
N ALA A 120 15.54 8.27 22.89
CA ALA A 120 16.57 7.36 22.38
C ALA A 120 16.44 5.92 22.91
N ALA A 121 15.93 5.75 24.14
CA ALA A 121 15.63 4.44 24.73
C ALA A 121 14.68 3.60 23.88
N GLY A 122 13.82 4.23 23.07
CA GLY A 122 12.93 3.54 22.15
C GLY A 122 13.65 2.68 21.11
N TYR A 123 14.88 3.04 20.75
CA TYR A 123 15.69 2.20 19.87
C TYR A 123 16.00 0.84 20.51
N TRP A 124 16.52 0.87 21.73
CA TRP A 124 16.88 -0.33 22.49
C TRP A 124 15.65 -1.16 22.87
N LEU A 125 14.57 -0.51 23.29
CA LEU A 125 13.33 -1.20 23.62
C LEU A 125 12.77 -1.95 22.40
N ALA A 126 12.74 -1.35 21.22
CA ALA A 126 12.28 -2.06 20.02
C ALA A 126 13.19 -3.27 19.69
N LEU A 127 14.50 -3.20 19.94
CA LEU A 127 15.39 -4.37 19.76
C LEU A 127 15.09 -5.50 20.75
N LEU A 128 14.64 -5.18 21.97
CA LEU A 128 14.24 -6.16 22.99
C LEU A 128 12.83 -6.73 22.76
N TYR A 129 11.97 -6.04 22.01
CA TYR A 129 10.60 -6.46 21.70
C TYR A 129 10.39 -6.63 20.19
N PRO A 130 10.69 -7.81 19.61
CA PRO A 130 10.72 -8.04 18.16
C PRO A 130 9.44 -7.63 17.43
N ARG A 131 8.27 -7.88 18.03
CA ARG A 131 6.97 -7.49 17.44
C ARG A 131 6.83 -5.97 17.26
N VAL A 132 7.33 -5.18 18.21
CA VAL A 132 7.31 -3.71 18.09
C VAL A 132 8.25 -3.26 16.98
N ARG A 133 9.46 -3.84 16.94
CA ARG A 133 10.42 -3.58 15.88
C ARG A 133 9.85 -3.93 14.50
N GLU A 134 9.23 -5.09 14.34
CA GLU A 134 8.65 -5.53 13.07
C GLU A 134 7.58 -4.54 12.57
N ILE A 135 6.67 -4.10 13.44
CA ILE A 135 5.66 -3.10 13.09
C ILE A 135 6.33 -1.80 12.59
N LEU A 136 7.34 -1.31 13.31
CA LEU A 136 8.07 -0.09 12.94
C LEU A 136 8.90 -0.27 11.65
N ASP A 137 9.44 -1.46 11.42
CA ASP A 137 10.24 -1.76 10.24
C ASP A 137 9.36 -1.91 8.98
N VAL A 138 8.19 -2.54 9.10
CA VAL A 138 7.19 -2.65 8.03
C VAL A 138 6.67 -1.27 7.61
N GLU A 139 6.50 -0.33 8.56
CA GLU A 139 6.11 1.05 8.22
C GLU A 139 7.08 1.74 7.25
N PHE A 140 8.36 1.38 7.30
CA PHE A 140 9.43 1.86 6.41
C PHE A 140 9.80 0.83 5.34
N ARG A 141 9.03 -0.24 5.19
CA ARG A 141 9.29 -1.36 4.26
C ARG A 141 10.75 -1.83 4.32
N HIS A 142 11.32 -1.87 5.53
CA HIS A 142 12.70 -2.27 5.81
C HIS A 142 13.79 -1.48 5.08
N LEU A 143 13.53 -0.24 4.64
CA LEU A 143 14.53 0.59 3.98
C LEU A 143 15.84 0.67 4.78
N ARG A 144 16.98 0.72 4.08
CA ARG A 144 18.24 0.99 4.75
C ARG A 144 18.33 2.47 5.13
N ARG A 145 19.13 2.75 6.16
CA ARG A 145 19.54 4.11 6.47
C ARG A 145 20.48 4.63 5.39
N LEU A 146 20.28 5.87 4.96
CA LEU A 146 21.22 6.55 4.08
C LEU A 146 22.41 7.08 4.88
N LYS A 147 23.61 7.02 4.29
CA LYS A 147 24.81 7.63 4.87
C LYS A 147 24.72 9.16 4.79
N PRO A 148 25.39 9.91 5.69
CA PRO A 148 25.44 11.37 5.57
C PRO A 148 25.94 11.81 4.18
N GLY A 149 25.21 12.73 3.54
CA GLY A 149 25.53 13.23 2.20
C GLY A 149 25.11 12.31 1.04
N GLU A 150 24.64 11.09 1.31
CA GLU A 150 24.17 10.17 0.28
C GLU A 150 22.86 10.65 -0.35
N ARG A 151 22.77 10.58 -1.68
CA ARG A 151 21.53 10.81 -2.43
C ARG A 151 21.04 9.50 -3.01
N ALA A 152 19.83 9.10 -2.66
CA ALA A 152 19.22 7.86 -3.14
C ALA A 152 17.79 8.11 -3.64
N ARG A 153 17.43 7.47 -4.76
CA ARG A 153 16.12 7.59 -5.40
C ARG A 153 15.30 6.32 -5.17
N LEU A 154 14.01 6.49 -4.93
CA LEU A 154 13.04 5.40 -4.74
C LEU A 154 11.85 5.60 -5.67
N LEU A 155 11.42 4.53 -6.35
CA LEU A 155 10.14 4.48 -7.07
C LEU A 155 9.19 3.53 -6.33
N ASP A 156 8.03 4.04 -5.93
CA ASP A 156 6.95 3.26 -5.31
C ASP A 156 5.86 2.97 -6.35
N VAL A 157 5.82 1.74 -6.85
CA VAL A 157 4.80 1.27 -7.82
C VAL A 157 3.57 0.78 -7.06
N GLY A 158 2.41 1.37 -7.31
CA GLY A 158 1.22 1.18 -6.47
C GLY A 158 1.34 2.00 -5.17
N CYS A 159 1.67 3.28 -5.30
CA CYS A 159 1.97 4.14 -4.15
C CYS A 159 0.73 4.50 -3.31
N GLY A 160 -0.47 4.22 -3.81
CA GLY A 160 -1.75 4.58 -3.20
C GLY A 160 -1.77 6.05 -2.79
N ASN A 161 -2.24 6.32 -1.57
CA ASN A 161 -2.30 7.68 -1.01
C ASN A 161 -0.93 8.29 -0.63
N GLY A 162 0.19 7.63 -0.96
CA GLY A 162 1.54 8.14 -0.73
C GLY A 162 2.00 8.13 0.73
N SER A 163 1.37 7.34 1.60
CA SER A 163 1.74 7.26 3.03
C SER A 163 3.17 6.74 3.24
N PHE A 164 3.56 5.68 2.53
CA PHE A 164 4.92 5.16 2.55
C PHE A 164 5.91 6.16 1.95
N MET A 165 5.55 6.81 0.84
CA MET A 165 6.40 7.82 0.21
C MET A 165 6.77 8.95 1.18
N ALA A 166 5.82 9.40 2.01
CA ALA A 166 6.10 10.43 3.02
C ALA A 166 7.16 9.96 4.04
N LYS A 167 7.05 8.73 4.54
CA LYS A 167 8.03 8.14 5.47
C LYS A 167 9.41 7.97 4.83
N ALA A 168 9.46 7.47 3.59
CA ALA A 168 10.71 7.32 2.86
C ALA A 168 11.41 8.68 2.65
N ARG A 169 10.65 9.75 2.34
CA ARG A 169 11.19 11.11 2.28
C ARG A 169 11.71 11.62 3.62
N ASP A 170 11.01 11.31 4.71
CA ASP A 170 11.49 11.68 6.05
C ASP A 170 12.79 10.95 6.41
N ALA A 171 13.03 9.77 5.84
CA ALA A 171 14.29 9.03 5.93
C ALA A 171 15.35 9.52 4.92
N GLY A 172 15.08 10.59 4.17
CA GLY A 172 16.03 11.25 3.27
C GLY A 172 16.04 10.74 1.82
N TRP A 173 15.11 9.86 1.43
CA TRP A 173 15.02 9.40 0.05
C TRP A 173 14.36 10.45 -0.86
N ASP A 174 14.82 10.51 -2.11
CA ASP A 174 14.12 11.19 -3.21
C ASP A 174 13.10 10.23 -3.83
N VAL A 175 11.81 10.47 -3.59
CA VAL A 175 10.75 9.47 -3.80
C VAL A 175 9.76 9.86 -4.89
N PHE A 176 9.67 8.99 -5.89
CA PHE A 176 8.70 8.98 -6.98
C PHE A 176 7.67 7.88 -6.75
N GLY A 177 6.46 8.07 -7.28
CA GLY A 177 5.39 7.08 -7.14
C GLY A 177 4.43 7.13 -8.30
N CYS A 178 3.82 5.99 -8.58
CA CYS A 178 2.74 5.85 -9.56
C CYS A 178 1.64 4.96 -9.00
N ASP A 179 0.40 5.28 -9.37
CA ASP A 179 -0.79 4.50 -9.04
C ASP A 179 -1.84 4.77 -10.12
N PRO A 180 -2.59 3.76 -10.62
CA PRO A 180 -3.67 3.99 -11.58
C PRO A 180 -4.86 4.75 -10.97
N ASP A 181 -5.04 4.74 -9.64
CA ASP A 181 -6.11 5.46 -8.99
C ASP A 181 -5.79 6.96 -8.87
N THR A 182 -6.53 7.76 -9.64
CA THR A 182 -6.40 9.22 -9.65
C THR A 182 -6.72 9.86 -8.31
N SER A 183 -7.71 9.32 -7.57
CA SER A 183 -8.11 9.84 -6.25
C SER A 183 -7.00 9.61 -5.22
N ALA A 184 -6.37 8.43 -5.25
CA ALA A 184 -5.20 8.13 -4.43
C ALA A 184 -4.03 9.08 -4.73
N LEU A 185 -3.77 9.36 -6.01
CA LEU A 185 -2.74 10.31 -6.42
C LEU A 185 -3.04 11.76 -5.97
N GLU A 186 -4.29 12.19 -5.98
CA GLU A 186 -4.69 13.50 -5.44
C GLU A 186 -4.40 13.61 -3.94
N LEU A 187 -4.74 12.58 -3.16
CA LEU A 187 -4.41 12.52 -1.74
C LEU A 187 -2.90 12.49 -1.50
N ALA A 188 -2.14 11.77 -2.32
CA ALA A 188 -0.68 11.73 -2.26
C ALA A 188 -0.06 13.10 -2.52
N ARG A 189 -0.56 13.84 -3.52
CA ARG A 189 -0.17 15.23 -3.82
C ARG A 189 -0.48 16.15 -2.65
N ALA A 190 -1.72 16.11 -2.15
CA ALA A 190 -2.15 16.94 -1.03
C ALA A 190 -1.31 16.68 0.23
N ARG A 191 -0.96 15.42 0.51
CA ARG A 191 -0.08 15.04 1.61
C ARG A 191 1.30 15.68 1.48
N ALA A 192 1.91 15.64 0.30
CA ALA A 192 3.24 16.21 0.12
C ALA A 192 3.27 17.73 0.13
N LEU A 193 2.22 18.39 -0.40
CA LEU A 193 2.06 19.84 -0.29
C LEU A 193 2.00 20.29 1.17
N ARG A 194 1.23 19.59 2.02
CA ARG A 194 1.17 19.85 3.47
C ARG A 194 2.52 19.67 4.18
N SER A 195 3.39 18.81 3.65
CA SER A 195 4.74 18.60 4.19
C SER A 195 5.76 19.66 3.75
N GLY A 196 5.38 20.66 2.95
CA GLY A 196 6.27 21.73 2.48
C GLY A 196 7.36 21.26 1.50
N LYS A 197 7.24 20.05 0.94
CA LYS A 197 8.23 19.41 0.08
C LYS A 197 7.67 19.21 -1.33
N ALA A 198 7.52 20.31 -2.07
CA ALA A 198 6.97 20.35 -3.42
C ALA A 198 8.00 19.93 -4.49
N THR A 199 8.38 18.66 -4.54
CA THR A 199 9.07 18.09 -5.71
C THR A 199 8.36 16.81 -6.12
N HIS A 200 7.32 16.94 -6.94
CA HIS A 200 6.64 15.81 -7.54
C HIS A 200 6.87 15.79 -9.04
N ARG A 201 7.38 14.66 -9.54
CA ARG A 201 6.98 14.14 -10.85
C ARG A 201 6.20 12.86 -10.60
N LEU A 202 4.87 12.97 -10.63
CA LEU A 202 3.99 11.82 -10.63
C LEU A 202 3.72 11.51 -12.11
N GLY A 203 4.16 10.34 -12.57
CA GLY A 203 3.83 9.87 -13.90
C GLY A 203 2.41 9.29 -13.92
N LYS A 204 1.64 9.61 -14.95
CA LYS A 204 0.57 8.73 -15.40
C LYS A 204 1.22 7.66 -16.26
N THR A 205 1.00 6.39 -15.95
CA THR A 205 1.21 5.28 -16.91
C THR A 205 -0.08 5.06 -17.65
#